data_AF-A0A9Q0GQN7-F1
#
_entry.id   AF-A0A9Q0GQN7-F1
#
_cell.length_a   1.000
_cell.length_b   1.000
_cell.length_c   1.000
_cell.angle_alpha   90.00
_cell.angle_beta   90.00
_cell.angle_gamma   90.00
#
_symmetry.space_group_name_H-M   'P 1'
#
loop_
_entity.id
_entity.type
_entity.pdbx_description
1 polymer ?
#
loop_
_entity_poly.entity_id
_entity_poly.type
_entity_poly.pdbx_seq_one_letter_code
_entity_poly.pdbx_strand_id
1 'polypeptide(L)'
;MAPEPEEINAKNPRPLDEDDIALLKTYGLGPYSTSIKKAEKEIKEMTKKVNDLCDTGLAAPSQWDLVSDKQMMQEEQPLQVARCTKINNQNSEDFVVGLDDKVSPTDIEEGMRIQNPFPPKIHPSVTMMTVEEKPDVTYNDVGGCKEQIEKMREVVELPMLHPEKFVKLGIDPPKELMLASSVLLEVSLSRNTLVKGLVWLGSFSRPDTLDSALLRPGRLDRKVEFGLPYLESRTQIFKIHTRTMNCERDIRFELLARLCPNSTGADIRSVCTEAGMFAIRARRKTVTEKDFLDAVNKVIKGYQKFSATPKYMVYN
;
A
#
# COMPACT_ATOMS: atom_id res chain seq x y z
N MET A 1 43.53 34.95 -57.69
CA MET A 1 43.34 35.81 -56.51
C MET A 1 42.52 35.01 -55.51
N ALA A 2 43.17 34.21 -54.66
CA ALA A 2 42.49 33.51 -53.57
C ALA A 2 42.57 34.40 -52.33
N PRO A 3 41.49 34.68 -51.61
CA PRO A 3 41.55 35.48 -50.39
C PRO A 3 42.12 34.64 -49.24
N GLU A 4 42.97 35.26 -48.42
CA GLU A 4 43.59 34.66 -47.23
C GLU A 4 42.57 34.43 -46.09
N PRO A 5 42.79 33.44 -45.21
CA PRO A 5 41.86 33.13 -44.13
C PRO A 5 42.01 34.08 -42.94
N GLU A 6 40.90 34.64 -42.47
CA GLU A 6 40.82 35.52 -41.31
C GLU A 6 41.03 34.77 -39.98
N GLU A 7 41.86 35.33 -39.09
CA GLU A 7 42.14 34.80 -37.74
C GLU A 7 40.94 34.92 -36.78
N ILE A 8 40.56 33.80 -36.15
CA ILE A 8 39.42 33.72 -35.23
C ILE A 8 39.84 34.17 -33.82
N ASN A 9 39.29 35.29 -33.35
CA ASN A 9 39.52 35.87 -32.02
C ASN A 9 38.71 35.12 -30.94
N ALA A 10 39.40 34.43 -30.02
CA ALA A 10 38.85 33.52 -29.01
C ALA A 10 37.97 34.16 -27.90
N LYS A 11 37.72 35.48 -27.93
CA LYS A 11 36.98 36.20 -26.87
C LYS A 11 35.45 36.27 -27.06
N ASN A 12 34.91 35.85 -28.21
CA ASN A 12 33.46 35.72 -28.42
C ASN A 12 33.18 34.54 -29.37
N PRO A 13 32.73 33.37 -28.87
CA PRO A 13 32.37 32.27 -29.74
C PRO A 13 31.15 32.64 -30.60
N ARG A 14 31.30 32.55 -31.92
CA ARG A 14 30.19 32.70 -32.87
C ARG A 14 29.14 31.61 -32.56
N PRO A 15 27.83 31.94 -32.49
CA PRO A 15 26.79 30.92 -32.38
C PRO A 15 26.85 30.01 -33.62
N LEU A 16 26.63 28.71 -33.41
CA LEU A 16 26.65 27.71 -34.47
C LEU A 16 25.61 28.05 -35.53
N ASP A 17 26.05 28.13 -36.80
CA ASP A 17 25.13 28.29 -37.92
C ASP A 17 24.35 26.98 -38.18
N GLU A 18 23.26 27.06 -38.93
CA GLU A 18 22.45 25.87 -39.30
C GLU A 18 23.29 24.78 -39.99
N ASP A 19 24.32 25.19 -40.73
CA ASP A 19 25.27 24.29 -41.38
C ASP A 19 26.17 23.57 -40.37
N ASP A 20 26.64 24.27 -39.32
CA ASP A 20 27.42 23.66 -38.24
C ASP A 20 26.58 22.62 -37.47
N ILE A 21 25.30 22.93 -37.26
CA ILE A 21 24.32 22.03 -36.63
C ILE A 21 24.05 20.81 -37.52
N ALA A 22 23.97 20.98 -38.84
CA ALA A 22 23.79 19.89 -39.79
C ALA A 22 25.02 18.96 -39.83
N LEU A 23 26.22 19.53 -39.74
CA LEU A 23 27.48 18.79 -39.69
C LEU A 23 27.60 17.98 -38.38
N LEU A 24 27.25 18.59 -37.25
CA LEU A 24 27.19 17.90 -35.95
C LEU A 24 26.15 16.77 -35.90
N LYS A 25 25.04 16.91 -36.65
CA LYS A 25 24.01 15.85 -36.77
C LYS A 25 24.45 14.67 -37.63
N THR A 26 25.35 14.89 -38.60
CA THR A 26 25.87 13.82 -39.47
C THR A 26 27.10 13.13 -38.87
N TYR A 27 27.85 13.83 -38.02
CA TYR A 27 28.99 13.25 -37.29
C TYR A 27 28.55 12.09 -36.38
N GLY A 28 29.04 10.89 -36.68
CA GLY A 28 28.77 9.66 -35.91
C GLY A 28 27.59 8.83 -36.39
N LEU A 29 26.85 9.27 -37.42
CA LEU A 29 25.83 8.45 -38.07
C LEU A 29 26.47 7.60 -39.17
N GLY A 30 26.43 6.27 -38.99
CA GLY A 30 26.83 5.35 -40.05
C GLY A 30 25.98 5.53 -41.32
N PRO A 31 26.48 5.14 -42.50
CA PRO A 31 25.83 5.36 -43.80
C PRO A 31 24.42 4.75 -43.91
N TYR A 32 24.07 3.79 -43.04
CA TYR A 32 22.77 3.12 -43.00
C TYR A 32 21.83 3.61 -41.88
N SER A 33 22.24 4.53 -41.00
CA SER A 33 21.42 4.86 -39.81
C SER A 33 20.07 5.51 -40.17
N THR A 34 20.02 6.25 -41.28
CA THR A 34 18.80 6.87 -41.80
C THR A 34 17.84 5.83 -42.35
N SER A 35 18.36 4.86 -43.11
CA SER A 35 17.58 3.73 -43.63
C SER A 35 17.04 2.84 -42.52
N ILE A 36 17.82 2.56 -41.48
CA ILE A 36 17.38 1.77 -40.32
C ILE A 36 16.24 2.48 -39.58
N LYS A 37 16.40 3.77 -39.25
CA LYS A 37 15.35 4.57 -38.60
C LYS A 37 14.07 4.64 -39.43
N LYS A 38 14.20 4.71 -40.76
CA LYS A 38 13.05 4.69 -41.67
C LYS A 38 12.34 3.34 -41.63
N ALA A 39 13.08 2.24 -41.69
CA ALA A 39 12.52 0.89 -41.60
C ALA A 39 11.85 0.61 -40.24
N GLU A 40 12.45 1.04 -39.12
CA GLU A 40 11.84 0.92 -37.80
C GLU A 40 10.52 1.70 -37.68
N LYS A 41 10.46 2.90 -38.27
CA LYS A 41 9.25 3.71 -38.30
C LYS A 41 8.15 3.01 -39.13
N GLU A 42 8.51 2.46 -40.28
CA GLU A 42 7.59 1.72 -41.15
C GLU A 42 7.04 0.46 -40.46
N ILE A 43 7.89 -0.32 -39.78
CA ILE A 43 7.46 -1.49 -39.00
C ILE A 43 6.45 -1.07 -37.93
N LYS A 44 6.73 0.00 -37.18
CA LYS A 44 5.86 0.49 -36.11
C LYS A 44 4.51 0.99 -36.63
N GLU A 45 4.50 1.68 -37.78
CA GLU A 45 3.27 2.11 -38.44
C GLU A 45 2.43 0.91 -38.93
N MET A 46 3.08 -0.12 -39.47
CA MET A 46 2.40 -1.34 -39.90
C MET A 46 1.81 -2.11 -38.72
N THR A 47 2.54 -2.27 -37.61
CA THR A 47 2.00 -2.90 -36.39
C THR A 47 0.79 -2.13 -35.86
N LYS A 48 0.83 -0.80 -35.87
CA LYS A 48 -0.30 0.02 -35.44
C LYS A 48 -1.52 -0.18 -36.34
N LYS A 49 -1.34 -0.17 -37.68
CA LYS A 49 -2.42 -0.44 -38.64
C LYS A 49 -3.03 -1.83 -38.44
N VAL A 50 -2.22 -2.84 -38.17
CA VAL A 50 -2.70 -4.21 -37.90
C VAL A 50 -3.54 -4.24 -36.62
N ASN A 51 -3.09 -3.58 -35.55
CA ASN A 51 -3.85 -3.50 -34.30
C ASN A 51 -5.16 -2.72 -34.46
N ASP A 52 -5.14 -1.59 -35.17
CA ASP A 52 -6.33 -0.75 -35.41
C ASP A 52 -7.37 -1.48 -36.28
N LEU A 53 -6.94 -2.36 -37.19
CA LEU A 53 -7.83 -3.25 -37.96
C LEU A 53 -8.38 -4.42 -37.12
N CYS A 54 -7.65 -4.85 -36.09
CA CYS A 54 -8.04 -5.92 -35.17
C CYS A 54 -9.02 -5.45 -34.08
N ASP A 55 -9.32 -4.15 -33.98
CA ASP A 55 -10.15 -3.54 -32.94
C ASP A 55 -11.67 -3.78 -33.16
N THR A 56 -12.04 -5.04 -33.42
CA THR A 56 -13.43 -5.52 -33.51
C THR A 56 -14.02 -5.84 -32.13
N GLY A 57 -13.31 -5.53 -31.04
CA GLY A 57 -13.70 -5.88 -29.68
C GLY A 57 -13.69 -7.38 -29.38
N LEU A 58 -13.16 -8.19 -30.30
CA LEU A 58 -13.00 -9.63 -30.14
C LEU A 58 -11.57 -9.95 -29.72
N ALA A 59 -11.42 -10.89 -28.77
CA ALA A 59 -10.12 -11.45 -28.45
C ALA A 59 -9.53 -12.16 -29.69
N ALA A 60 -8.21 -12.38 -29.73
CA ALA A 60 -7.60 -13.15 -30.81
C ALA A 60 -8.24 -14.56 -30.87
N PRO A 61 -8.38 -15.21 -32.04
CA PRO A 61 -8.99 -16.55 -32.14
C PRO A 61 -8.32 -17.63 -31.27
N SER A 62 -7.04 -17.44 -30.91
CA SER A 62 -6.31 -18.30 -29.97
C SER A 62 -6.67 -18.07 -28.50
N GLN A 63 -7.28 -16.93 -28.18
CA GLN A 63 -7.77 -16.51 -26.88
C GLN A 63 -9.29 -16.67 -26.76
N TRP A 64 -9.95 -17.24 -27.77
CA TRP A 64 -11.38 -17.54 -27.70
C TRP A 64 -11.60 -18.69 -26.72
N ASP A 65 -12.48 -18.46 -25.75
CA ASP A 65 -12.92 -19.50 -24.84
C ASP A 65 -14.03 -20.32 -25.50
N LEU A 66 -13.61 -21.27 -26.35
CA LEU A 66 -14.50 -22.19 -27.05
C LEU A 66 -15.40 -23.00 -26.11
N VAL A 67 -15.02 -23.15 -24.83
CA VAL A 67 -15.83 -23.83 -23.82
C VAL A 67 -17.01 -22.97 -23.43
N SER A 68 -16.78 -21.67 -23.19
CA SER A 68 -17.84 -20.69 -22.91
C SER A 68 -18.79 -20.53 -24.10
N ASP A 69 -18.27 -20.46 -25.33
CA ASP A 69 -19.11 -20.35 -26.53
C ASP A 69 -19.99 -21.58 -26.75
N LYS A 70 -19.44 -22.76 -26.48
CA LYS A 70 -20.19 -24.03 -26.54
C LYS A 70 -21.26 -24.09 -25.45
N GLN A 71 -21.00 -23.55 -24.26
CA GLN A 71 -21.99 -23.46 -23.18
C GLN A 71 -23.13 -22.50 -23.54
N MET A 72 -22.83 -21.34 -24.14
CA MET A 72 -23.83 -20.40 -24.65
C MET A 72 -24.73 -21.01 -25.73
N MET A 73 -24.19 -21.90 -26.56
CA MET A 73 -24.96 -22.63 -27.57
C MET A 73 -25.76 -23.82 -26.98
N GLN A 74 -25.39 -24.32 -25.80
CA GLN A 74 -26.04 -25.47 -25.17
C GLN A 74 -27.16 -25.08 -24.19
N GLU A 75 -27.06 -23.93 -23.52
CA GLU A 75 -28.08 -23.45 -22.59
C GLU A 75 -29.11 -22.59 -23.34
N GLU A 76 -30.21 -23.22 -23.77
CA GLU A 76 -31.34 -22.50 -24.35
C GLU A 76 -32.05 -21.66 -23.27
N GLN A 77 -31.97 -20.33 -23.44
CA GLN A 77 -32.64 -19.23 -22.73
C GLN A 77 -31.93 -18.66 -21.47
N PRO A 78 -31.92 -17.30 -21.33
CA PRO A 78 -31.45 -16.66 -20.11
C PRO A 78 -32.43 -16.94 -18.96
N LEU A 79 -31.98 -17.72 -17.99
CA LEU A 79 -32.73 -18.01 -16.77
C LEU A 79 -32.76 -16.77 -15.86
N GLN A 80 -33.94 -16.46 -15.30
CA GLN A 80 -34.12 -15.34 -14.38
C GLN A 80 -33.66 -15.71 -12.96
N VAL A 81 -32.79 -14.89 -12.36
CA VAL A 81 -32.29 -15.11 -11.00
C VAL A 81 -33.32 -14.64 -9.98
N ALA A 82 -33.89 -15.58 -9.22
CA ALA A 82 -34.80 -15.28 -8.11
C ALA A 82 -34.11 -15.41 -6.74
N ARG A 83 -34.72 -14.84 -5.70
CA ARG A 83 -34.28 -14.99 -4.31
C ARG A 83 -35.31 -15.79 -3.54
N CYS A 84 -34.89 -16.82 -2.83
CA CYS A 84 -35.72 -17.48 -1.85
C CYS A 84 -36.00 -16.49 -0.72
N THR A 85 -37.25 -16.08 -0.54
CA THR A 85 -37.64 -15.20 0.58
C THR A 85 -38.12 -16.01 1.76
N LYS A 86 -38.90 -17.08 1.53
CA LYS A 86 -39.47 -17.92 2.58
C LYS A 86 -39.84 -19.32 2.07
N ILE A 87 -39.65 -20.34 2.91
CA ILE A 87 -40.01 -21.73 2.61
C ILE A 87 -41.35 -22.04 3.31
N ASN A 88 -42.47 -21.52 2.81
CA ASN A 88 -43.81 -21.68 3.41
C ASN A 88 -44.87 -22.19 2.41
N ASN A 89 -45.87 -22.95 2.89
CA ASN A 89 -47.03 -23.44 2.13
C ASN A 89 -48.22 -22.44 2.06
N GLN A 90 -48.01 -21.16 2.35
CA GLN A 90 -49.10 -20.17 2.39
C GLN A 90 -48.86 -19.05 1.38
N ASN A 91 -49.92 -18.73 0.63
CA ASN A 91 -49.94 -17.75 -0.45
C ASN A 91 -49.42 -16.39 0.00
N SER A 92 -48.20 -16.07 -0.42
CA SER A 92 -47.68 -14.71 -0.54
C SER A 92 -48.06 -14.13 -1.90
N GLU A 93 -48.01 -12.80 -2.05
CA GLU A 93 -48.23 -12.09 -3.33
C GLU A 93 -47.12 -12.37 -4.39
N ASP A 94 -46.10 -13.12 -4.01
CA ASP A 94 -44.97 -13.55 -4.84
C ASP A 94 -45.20 -14.93 -5.48
N PHE A 95 -44.44 -15.26 -6.53
CA PHE A 95 -44.52 -16.53 -7.26
C PHE A 95 -44.20 -17.75 -6.36
N VAL A 96 -45.09 -18.74 -6.36
CA VAL A 96 -44.84 -20.05 -5.76
C VAL A 96 -44.20 -20.96 -6.81
N VAL A 97 -42.98 -21.41 -6.57
CA VAL A 97 -42.18 -22.21 -7.53
C VAL A 97 -41.88 -23.59 -6.92
N GLY A 98 -41.96 -24.63 -7.75
CA GLY A 98 -41.59 -26.00 -7.37
C GLY A 98 -40.07 -26.24 -7.39
N LEU A 99 -39.64 -27.36 -6.81
CA LEU A 99 -38.23 -27.79 -6.85
C LEU A 99 -37.92 -28.50 -8.18
N ASP A 100 -36.71 -28.28 -8.70
CA ASP A 100 -36.18 -28.96 -9.90
C ASP A 100 -35.51 -30.30 -9.51
N ASP A 101 -35.43 -31.24 -10.47
CA ASP A 101 -34.89 -32.59 -10.23
C ASP A 101 -33.40 -32.61 -9.85
N LYS A 102 -32.69 -31.49 -10.05
CA LYS A 102 -31.25 -31.35 -9.77
C LYS A 102 -30.93 -30.80 -8.37
N VAL A 103 -31.91 -30.30 -7.63
CA VAL A 103 -31.69 -29.64 -6.32
C VAL A 103 -32.36 -30.42 -5.19
N SER A 104 -31.63 -30.63 -4.09
CA SER A 104 -32.21 -31.27 -2.91
C SER A 104 -32.87 -30.22 -1.99
N PRO A 105 -33.97 -30.56 -1.28
CA PRO A 105 -34.61 -29.64 -0.33
C PRO A 105 -33.69 -29.20 0.82
N THR A 106 -32.61 -29.93 1.10
CA THR A 106 -31.64 -29.59 2.15
C THR A 106 -30.64 -28.52 1.71
N ASP A 107 -30.49 -28.27 0.42
CA ASP A 107 -29.51 -27.31 -0.11
C ASP A 107 -30.07 -25.89 -0.25
N ILE A 108 -31.35 -25.70 0.08
CA ILE A 108 -32.06 -24.43 -0.12
C ILE A 108 -32.31 -23.77 1.24
N GLU A 109 -31.62 -22.66 1.45
CA GLU A 109 -31.79 -21.81 2.63
C GLU A 109 -32.56 -20.52 2.30
N GLU A 110 -33.28 -19.99 3.29
CA GLU A 110 -33.94 -18.68 3.16
C GLU A 110 -32.90 -17.58 2.90
N GLY A 111 -33.18 -16.70 1.93
CA GLY A 111 -32.28 -15.62 1.51
C GLY A 111 -31.29 -15.98 0.40
N MET A 112 -31.19 -17.26 0.00
CA MET A 112 -30.34 -17.75 -1.08
C MET A 112 -30.87 -17.35 -2.47
N ARG A 113 -29.96 -17.23 -3.46
CA ARG A 113 -30.32 -17.02 -4.87
C ARG A 113 -30.57 -18.37 -5.52
N ILE A 114 -31.76 -18.59 -6.08
CA ILE A 114 -32.16 -19.87 -6.65
C ILE A 114 -31.98 -19.82 -8.17
N GLN A 115 -31.09 -20.69 -8.67
CA GLN A 115 -30.97 -21.19 -10.06
C GLN A 115 -29.98 -22.37 -10.06
N ASN A 116 -28.85 -22.17 -9.37
CA ASN A 116 -27.99 -23.16 -8.71
C ASN A 116 -27.63 -22.52 -7.36
N PRO A 117 -27.27 -23.27 -6.31
CA PRO A 117 -26.91 -22.70 -5.01
C PRO A 117 -25.68 -21.77 -5.13
N PHE A 118 -25.92 -20.49 -5.42
CA PHE A 118 -24.87 -19.47 -5.48
C PHE A 118 -24.60 -18.98 -4.07
N PRO A 119 -23.32 -18.72 -3.71
CA PRO A 119 -23.00 -18.08 -2.45
C PRO A 119 -23.77 -16.76 -2.32
N PRO A 120 -24.21 -16.38 -1.10
CA PRO A 120 -24.97 -15.17 -0.88
C PRO A 120 -24.21 -13.94 -1.39
N LYS A 121 -24.96 -12.95 -1.88
CA LYS A 121 -24.41 -11.67 -2.34
C LYS A 121 -23.59 -11.03 -1.21
N ILE A 122 -22.28 -10.99 -1.38
CA ILE A 122 -21.46 -9.98 -0.71
C ILE A 122 -21.78 -8.66 -1.41
N HIS A 123 -22.09 -7.62 -0.63
CA HIS A 123 -22.26 -6.30 -1.22
C HIS A 123 -20.92 -5.87 -1.85
N PRO A 124 -20.90 -5.41 -3.12
CA PRO A 124 -19.66 -5.01 -3.78
C PRO A 124 -18.97 -3.83 -3.08
N SER A 125 -19.67 -3.09 -2.22
CA SER A 125 -19.08 -2.09 -1.33
C SER A 125 -18.20 -2.67 -0.23
N VAL A 126 -18.44 -3.91 0.20
CA VAL A 126 -17.69 -4.59 1.27
C VAL A 126 -16.50 -5.35 0.69
N THR A 127 -16.61 -5.89 -0.53
CA THR A 127 -15.50 -6.54 -1.24
C THR A 127 -14.38 -5.55 -1.59
N MET A 128 -14.70 -4.26 -1.80
CA MET A 128 -13.67 -3.24 -2.03
C MET A 128 -12.88 -2.86 -0.76
N MET A 129 -13.35 -3.26 0.43
CA MET A 129 -12.66 -2.98 1.71
C MET A 129 -11.70 -4.11 2.12
N THR A 130 -11.66 -5.24 1.41
CA THR A 130 -10.71 -6.30 1.70
C THR A 130 -9.37 -5.98 1.04
N VAL A 131 -8.29 -6.01 1.83
CA VAL A 131 -6.93 -5.85 1.30
C VAL A 131 -6.53 -7.17 0.62
N GLU A 132 -6.39 -7.15 -0.69
CA GLU A 132 -6.02 -8.34 -1.49
C GLU A 132 -4.49 -8.54 -1.55
N GLU A 133 -3.70 -7.47 -1.42
CA GLU A 133 -2.24 -7.54 -1.56
C GLU A 133 -1.50 -7.34 -0.23
N LYS A 134 -0.54 -8.23 0.04
CA LYS A 134 0.34 -8.14 1.21
C LYS A 134 1.28 -6.94 1.05
N PRO A 135 1.34 -6.00 2.01
CA PRO A 135 2.29 -4.89 1.95
C PRO A 135 3.74 -5.36 2.16
N ASP A 136 4.69 -4.65 1.57
CA ASP A 136 6.13 -4.95 1.65
C ASP A 136 6.81 -4.54 2.98
N VAL A 137 6.04 -4.06 3.97
CA VAL A 137 6.57 -3.56 5.24
C VAL A 137 6.93 -4.72 6.17
N THR A 138 8.13 -4.68 6.75
CA THR A 138 8.61 -5.72 7.67
C THR A 138 8.71 -5.21 9.11
N TYR A 139 8.73 -6.12 10.08
CA TYR A 139 8.95 -5.75 11.49
C TYR A 139 10.30 -5.06 11.74
N ASN A 140 11.29 -5.26 10.87
CA ASN A 140 12.59 -4.62 10.97
C ASN A 140 12.53 -3.11 10.69
N ASP A 141 11.46 -2.65 10.05
CA ASP A 141 11.24 -1.23 9.74
C ASP A 141 10.56 -0.49 10.92
N VAL A 142 10.14 -1.22 11.97
CA VAL A 142 9.56 -0.65 13.19
C VAL A 142 10.66 -0.50 14.25
N GLY A 143 11.11 0.74 14.47
CA GLY A 143 12.18 1.02 15.43
C GLY A 143 11.71 1.16 16.87
N GLY A 144 12.44 0.56 17.82
CA GLY A 144 12.40 0.95 19.22
C GLY A 144 11.20 0.48 20.06
N CYS A 145 10.30 -0.33 19.51
CA CYS A 145 9.08 -0.84 20.16
C CYS A 145 9.07 -2.37 20.28
N LYS A 146 10.17 -2.99 20.73
CA LYS A 146 10.34 -4.45 20.73
C LYS A 146 9.31 -5.17 21.61
N GLU A 147 9.08 -4.65 22.82
CA GLU A 147 8.12 -5.24 23.78
C GLU A 147 6.68 -5.18 23.25
N GLN A 148 6.32 -4.07 22.61
CA GLN A 148 4.98 -3.90 22.01
C GLN A 148 4.79 -4.83 20.83
N ILE A 149 5.82 -4.99 19.98
CA ILE A 149 5.79 -5.92 18.85
C ILE A 149 5.66 -7.36 19.36
N GLU A 150 6.41 -7.75 20.39
CA GLU A 150 6.34 -9.09 20.97
C GLU A 150 4.94 -9.41 21.51
N LYS A 151 4.35 -8.49 22.28
CA LYS A 151 2.94 -8.61 22.75
C LYS A 151 1.96 -8.76 21.59
N MET A 152 2.16 -8.02 20.50
CA MET A 152 1.31 -8.14 19.30
C MET A 152 1.49 -9.50 18.60
N ARG A 153 2.74 -10.00 18.49
CA ARG A 153 3.04 -11.30 17.89
C ARG A 153 2.47 -12.46 18.69
N GLU A 154 2.48 -12.38 20.02
CA GLU A 154 1.85 -13.37 20.89
C GLU A 154 0.34 -13.48 20.68
N VAL A 155 -0.33 -12.36 20.36
CA VAL A 155 -1.78 -12.33 20.17
C VAL A 155 -2.18 -12.73 18.75
N VAL A 156 -1.41 -12.32 17.75
CA VAL A 156 -1.78 -12.53 16.33
C VAL A 156 -1.07 -13.75 15.74
N GLU A 157 0.27 -13.80 15.82
CA GLU A 157 1.07 -14.81 15.12
C GLU A 157 1.06 -16.16 15.85
N LEU A 158 1.23 -16.15 17.17
CA LEU A 158 1.36 -17.38 17.95
C LEU A 158 0.17 -18.34 17.83
N PRO A 159 -1.11 -17.90 17.92
CA PRO A 159 -2.25 -18.80 17.76
C PRO A 159 -2.45 -19.30 16.34
N MET A 160 -2.05 -18.51 15.33
CA MET A 160 -2.16 -18.88 13.93
C MET A 160 -1.05 -19.85 13.50
N LEU A 161 0.18 -19.63 13.97
CA LEU A 161 1.33 -20.46 13.63
C LEU A 161 1.37 -21.76 14.42
N HIS A 162 0.92 -21.75 15.68
CA HIS A 162 1.04 -22.87 16.61
C HIS A 162 -0.21 -23.10 17.46
N PRO A 163 -1.36 -23.47 16.85
CA PRO A 163 -2.59 -23.74 17.58
C PRO A 163 -2.46 -24.91 18.57
N GLU A 164 -1.58 -25.88 18.30
CA GLU A 164 -1.34 -27.02 19.18
C GLU A 164 -0.90 -26.62 20.59
N LYS A 165 -0.15 -25.52 20.73
CA LYS A 165 0.34 -25.05 22.03
C LYS A 165 -0.84 -24.65 22.93
N PHE A 166 -1.86 -24.03 22.35
CA PHE A 166 -3.07 -23.61 23.06
C PHE A 166 -3.96 -24.80 23.43
N VAL A 167 -4.12 -25.77 22.52
CA VAL A 167 -4.91 -26.99 22.78
C VAL A 167 -4.27 -27.86 23.87
N LYS A 168 -2.93 -28.06 23.83
CA LYS A 168 -2.19 -28.81 24.85
C LYS A 168 -2.29 -28.17 26.23
N LEU A 169 -2.33 -26.84 26.27
CA LEU A 169 -2.45 -26.06 27.50
C LEU A 169 -3.92 -25.94 27.97
N GLY A 170 -4.89 -26.19 27.09
CA GLY A 170 -6.32 -26.07 27.36
C GLY A 170 -6.80 -24.62 27.52
N ILE A 171 -6.09 -23.65 26.93
CA ILE A 171 -6.41 -22.22 27.02
C ILE A 171 -6.91 -21.72 25.67
N ASP A 172 -8.00 -20.95 25.67
CA ASP A 172 -8.47 -20.24 24.48
C ASP A 172 -7.55 -19.03 24.17
N PRO A 173 -7.08 -18.88 22.92
CA PRO A 173 -6.25 -17.74 22.55
C PRO A 173 -7.04 -16.42 22.60
N PRO A 174 -6.37 -15.28 22.89
CA PRO A 174 -7.00 -13.97 22.85
C PRO A 174 -7.45 -13.63 21.42
N LYS A 175 -8.60 -12.98 21.28
CA LYS A 175 -9.25 -12.72 19.97
C LYS A 175 -9.20 -11.26 19.52
N GLU A 176 -9.01 -10.31 20.43
CA GLU A 176 -9.02 -8.89 20.08
C GLU A 176 -7.82 -8.17 20.70
N LEU A 177 -7.18 -7.31 19.90
CA LEU A 177 -6.06 -6.47 20.28
C LEU A 177 -6.37 -5.00 19.99
N MET A 178 -6.24 -4.16 21.02
CA MET A 178 -6.33 -2.71 20.91
C MET A 178 -4.94 -2.09 20.94
N LEU A 179 -4.63 -1.28 19.92
CA LEU A 179 -3.44 -0.44 19.85
C LEU A 179 -3.85 0.99 20.24
N ALA A 180 -3.28 1.52 21.30
CA ALA A 180 -3.46 2.92 21.69
C ALA A 180 -2.19 3.70 21.36
N SER A 181 -2.30 4.77 20.59
CA SER A 181 -1.16 5.61 20.21
C SER A 181 -1.48 7.10 20.29
N SER A 182 -0.50 7.90 20.71
CA SER A 182 -0.63 9.37 20.76
C SER A 182 -0.59 10.05 19.37
N VAL A 183 -0.46 9.27 18.28
CA VAL A 183 -0.44 9.73 16.89
C VAL A 183 -1.37 8.85 16.06
N LEU A 184 -1.97 9.46 15.04
CA LEU A 184 -2.90 8.84 14.10
C LEU A 184 -2.20 7.71 13.32
N LEU A 185 -2.44 6.47 13.74
CA LEU A 185 -2.18 5.28 12.93
C LEU A 185 -3.47 4.98 12.17
N GLU A 186 -3.43 5.07 10.84
CA GLU A 186 -4.54 4.60 10.02
C GLU A 186 -4.65 3.08 10.15
N VAL A 187 -5.68 2.62 10.87
CA VAL A 187 -6.18 1.25 10.78
C VAL A 187 -7.69 1.35 10.65
N SER A 188 -8.21 0.84 9.54
CA SER A 188 -9.64 0.86 9.24
C SER A 188 -10.39 -0.12 10.15
N LEU A 189 -11.47 0.37 10.77
CA LEU A 189 -12.29 -0.39 11.71
C LEU A 189 -13.33 -1.19 10.92
N SER A 190 -13.35 -2.51 11.04
CA SER A 190 -14.50 -3.33 10.63
C SER A 190 -15.04 -4.08 11.84
N ARG A 191 -16.31 -3.81 12.19
CA ARG A 191 -17.05 -4.53 13.23
C ARG A 191 -17.73 -5.72 12.56
N ASN A 192 -17.26 -6.93 12.84
CA ASN A 192 -18.04 -8.13 12.56
C ASN A 192 -17.93 -9.14 13.71
N THR A 193 -19.05 -9.83 13.90
CA THR A 193 -19.37 -10.78 14.98
C THR A 193 -18.29 -11.84 15.14
N LEU A 194 -18.07 -12.29 16.39
CA LEU A 194 -17.09 -13.32 16.79
C LEU A 194 -17.28 -14.64 16.03
N VAL A 195 -16.62 -14.78 14.89
CA VAL A 195 -16.42 -16.05 14.19
C VAL A 195 -15.19 -16.73 14.79
N LYS A 196 -15.26 -18.05 15.04
CA LYS A 196 -14.09 -18.84 15.48
C LYS A 196 -12.97 -18.70 14.44
N GLY A 197 -11.81 -18.19 14.86
CA GLY A 197 -10.63 -17.98 13.99
C GLY A 197 -10.40 -16.54 13.51
N LEU A 198 -11.28 -15.59 13.85
CA LEU A 198 -11.08 -14.17 13.55
C LEU A 198 -10.31 -13.47 14.69
N VAL A 199 -9.21 -12.80 14.35
CA VAL A 199 -8.49 -11.89 15.27
C VAL A 199 -8.82 -10.45 14.87
N TRP A 200 -9.32 -9.67 15.83
CA TRP A 200 -9.64 -8.27 15.61
C TRP A 200 -8.47 -7.37 16.06
N LEU A 201 -8.12 -6.39 15.22
CA LEU A 201 -7.08 -5.40 15.47
C LEU A 201 -7.67 -4.01 15.26
N GLY A 202 -7.63 -3.17 16.28
CA GLY A 202 -8.06 -1.78 16.20
C GLY A 202 -7.00 -0.83 16.71
N SER A 203 -6.80 0.28 16.00
CA SER A 203 -5.92 1.38 16.42
C SER A 203 -6.76 2.58 16.82
N PHE A 204 -6.48 3.16 17.99
CA PHE A 204 -7.18 4.32 18.51
C PHE A 204 -6.22 5.40 18.96
N SER A 205 -6.48 6.62 18.53
CA SER A 205 -5.75 7.81 18.98
C SER A 205 -6.24 8.36 20.32
N ARG A 206 -7.45 7.97 20.73
CA ARG A 206 -8.15 8.45 21.93
C ARG A 206 -8.99 7.34 22.56
N PRO A 207 -8.40 6.53 23.47
CA PRO A 207 -9.10 5.41 24.09
C PRO A 207 -10.25 5.85 25.02
N ASP A 208 -10.23 7.10 25.51
CA ASP A 208 -11.28 7.74 26.30
C ASP A 208 -12.60 7.93 25.53
N THR A 209 -12.55 8.03 24.21
CA THR A 209 -13.75 8.16 23.37
C THR A 209 -14.47 6.83 23.12
N LEU A 210 -13.86 5.71 23.51
CA LEU A 210 -14.46 4.39 23.33
C LEU A 210 -15.58 4.16 24.32
N ASP A 211 -16.61 3.47 23.83
CA ASP A 211 -17.70 3.00 24.69
C ASP A 211 -17.13 2.09 25.79
N SER A 212 -17.50 2.37 27.04
CA SER A 212 -17.08 1.61 28.21
C SER A 212 -17.49 0.13 28.10
N ALA A 213 -18.53 -0.19 27.32
CA ALA A 213 -18.94 -1.56 27.04
C ALA A 213 -17.88 -2.35 26.23
N LEU A 214 -17.08 -1.69 25.39
CA LEU A 214 -16.01 -2.31 24.60
C LEU A 214 -14.73 -2.52 25.42
N LEU A 215 -14.49 -1.65 26.41
CA LEU A 215 -13.31 -1.73 27.28
C LEU A 215 -13.39 -2.87 28.31
N ARG A 216 -14.54 -3.53 28.42
CA ARG A 216 -14.77 -4.66 29.33
C ARG A 216 -13.97 -5.89 28.87
N PRO A 217 -13.32 -6.63 29.79
CA PRO A 217 -12.61 -7.87 29.48
C PRO A 217 -13.51 -8.88 28.76
N GLY A 218 -12.94 -9.65 27.81
CA GLY A 218 -13.67 -10.58 26.94
C GLY A 218 -14.14 -10.00 25.60
N ARG A 219 -13.98 -8.69 25.39
CA ARG A 219 -14.03 -8.05 24.06
C ARG A 219 -12.62 -7.57 23.71
N LEU A 220 -12.22 -6.38 24.15
CA LEU A 220 -10.86 -5.87 23.99
C LEU A 220 -9.91 -6.44 25.06
N ASP A 221 -9.50 -7.69 24.88
CA ASP A 221 -8.78 -8.48 25.88
C ASP A 221 -7.33 -8.01 26.09
N ARG A 222 -6.65 -7.59 25.03
CA ARG A 222 -5.26 -7.09 25.09
C ARG A 222 -5.18 -5.64 24.65
N LYS A 223 -4.52 -4.83 25.47
CA LYS A 223 -4.25 -3.41 25.23
C LYS A 223 -2.75 -3.23 25.13
N VAL A 224 -2.27 -2.69 24.01
CA VAL A 224 -0.87 -2.35 23.80
C VAL A 224 -0.77 -0.85 23.60
N GLU A 225 -0.07 -0.21 24.52
CA GLU A 225 0.15 1.23 24.52
C GLU A 225 1.48 1.56 23.83
N PHE A 226 1.41 2.47 22.87
CA PHE A 226 2.58 3.05 22.20
C PHE A 226 2.85 4.43 22.79
N GLY A 227 3.83 4.48 23.69
CA GLY A 227 4.38 5.71 24.22
C GLY A 227 5.38 6.38 23.28
N LEU A 228 5.90 7.52 23.72
CA LEU A 228 6.99 8.19 23.02
C LEU A 228 8.29 7.35 23.08
N PRO A 229 9.07 7.30 21.99
CA PRO A 229 10.29 6.51 21.95
C PRO A 229 11.36 7.07 22.90
N TYR A 230 12.00 6.16 23.65
CA TYR A 230 13.17 6.45 24.47
C TYR A 230 14.41 6.81 23.61
N LEU A 231 15.50 7.25 24.25
CA LEU A 231 16.72 7.66 23.54
C LEU A 231 17.27 6.56 22.62
N GLU A 232 17.32 5.32 23.10
CA GLU A 232 17.81 4.18 22.32
C GLU A 232 16.85 3.85 21.16
N SER A 233 15.55 3.86 21.41
CA SER A 233 14.50 3.70 20.40
C SER A 233 14.61 4.75 19.30
N ARG A 234 14.80 6.03 19.65
CA ARG A 234 15.01 7.11 18.66
C ARG A 234 16.27 6.89 17.83
N THR A 235 17.36 6.44 18.45
CA THR A 235 18.61 6.12 17.75
C THR A 235 18.41 4.99 16.75
N GLN A 236 17.61 3.97 17.09
CA GLN A 236 17.26 2.90 16.16
C GLN A 236 16.41 3.41 14.99
N ILE A 237 15.42 4.27 15.25
CA ILE A 237 14.57 4.87 14.21
C ILE A 237 15.42 5.69 13.22
N PHE A 238 16.38 6.49 13.70
CA PHE A 238 17.33 7.18 12.84
C PHE A 238 18.09 6.19 11.95
N LYS A 239 18.65 5.12 12.52
CA LYS A 239 19.40 4.10 11.76
C LYS A 239 18.56 3.44 10.67
N ILE A 240 17.28 3.17 10.94
CA ILE A 240 16.36 2.56 9.97
C ILE A 240 16.15 3.50 8.77
N HIS A 241 15.81 4.77 9.04
CA HIS A 241 15.56 5.74 7.97
C HIS A 241 16.82 6.15 7.22
N THR A 242 17.99 6.16 7.86
CA THR A 242 19.25 6.46 7.18
C THR A 242 19.83 5.28 6.41
N ARG A 243 19.33 4.04 6.60
CA ARG A 243 19.83 2.85 5.88
C ARG A 243 19.74 2.99 4.36
N THR A 244 18.71 3.68 3.88
CA THR A 244 18.47 3.92 2.46
C THR A 244 19.10 5.22 1.95
N MET A 245 19.63 6.06 2.85
CA MET A 245 20.20 7.37 2.53
C MET A 245 21.71 7.30 2.36
N ASN A 246 22.25 8.15 1.47
CA ASN A 246 23.69 8.31 1.32
C ASN A 246 24.24 9.28 2.39
N CYS A 247 24.58 8.73 3.54
CA CYS A 247 25.08 9.46 4.70
C CYS A 247 26.60 9.29 4.86
N GLU A 248 27.25 10.31 5.43
CA GLU A 248 28.63 10.21 5.90
C GLU A 248 28.76 9.17 7.02
N ARG A 249 29.92 8.50 7.11
CA ARG A 249 30.14 7.41 8.07
C ARG A 249 30.30 7.90 9.52
N ASP A 250 30.69 9.16 9.69
CA ASP A 250 31.03 9.73 11.00
C ASP A 250 29.84 10.40 11.69
N ILE A 251 28.60 10.13 11.23
CA ILE A 251 27.39 10.71 11.83
C ILE A 251 27.03 10.00 13.14
N ARG A 252 27.00 10.78 14.22
CA ARG A 252 26.63 10.30 15.56
C ARG A 252 25.13 10.41 15.80
N PHE A 253 24.40 9.35 15.48
CA PHE A 253 22.94 9.28 15.69
C PHE A 253 22.52 9.43 17.16
N GLU A 254 23.36 9.05 18.11
CA GLU A 254 23.08 9.23 19.54
C GLU A 254 22.99 10.73 19.91
N LEU A 255 23.86 11.57 19.34
CA LEU A 255 23.82 13.01 19.55
C LEU A 255 22.51 13.60 19.00
N LEU A 256 22.13 13.21 17.78
CA LEU A 256 20.88 13.64 17.16
C LEU A 256 19.65 13.22 17.97
N ALA A 257 19.65 11.98 18.50
CA ALA A 257 18.57 11.47 19.34
C ALA A 257 18.43 12.23 20.68
N ARG A 258 19.53 12.79 21.22
CA ARG A 258 19.51 13.66 22.41
C ARG A 258 18.94 15.05 22.10
N LEU A 259 19.17 15.56 20.90
CA LEU A 259 18.66 16.87 20.46
C LEU A 259 17.16 16.88 20.14
N CYS A 260 16.54 15.70 20.01
CA CYS A 260 15.11 15.53 19.74
C CYS A 260 14.34 14.96 20.95
N PRO A 261 14.14 15.72 22.04
CA PRO A 261 13.33 15.25 23.17
C PRO A 261 11.86 15.12 22.77
N ASN A 262 11.16 14.13 23.33
CA ASN A 262 9.72 13.89 23.15
C ASN A 262 9.24 13.86 21.69
N SER A 263 10.13 13.49 20.77
CA SER A 263 9.85 13.42 19.34
C SER A 263 9.21 12.09 18.99
N THR A 264 8.27 12.11 18.05
CA THR A 264 7.62 10.92 17.53
C THR A 264 8.48 10.29 16.42
N GLY A 265 8.21 9.03 16.07
CA GLY A 265 8.87 8.38 14.92
C GLY A 265 8.62 9.14 13.61
N ALA A 266 7.45 9.76 13.46
CA ALA A 266 7.10 10.58 12.29
C ALA A 266 7.94 11.86 12.22
N ASP A 267 8.21 12.51 13.36
CA ASP A 267 9.08 13.69 13.41
C ASP A 267 10.51 13.32 13.02
N ILE A 268 11.03 12.18 13.51
CA ILE A 268 12.37 11.68 13.18
C ILE A 268 12.49 11.36 11.70
N ARG A 269 11.47 10.72 11.11
CA ARG A 269 11.40 10.50 9.66
C ARG A 269 11.43 11.83 8.89
N SER A 270 10.71 12.83 9.38
CA SER A 270 10.68 14.17 8.77
C SER A 270 12.03 14.88 8.86
N VAL A 271 12.74 14.74 9.98
CA VAL A 271 14.13 15.22 10.15
C VAL A 271 15.05 14.58 9.11
N CYS A 272 14.96 13.26 8.89
CA CYS A 272 15.78 12.57 7.89
C CYS A 272 15.50 13.08 6.47
N THR A 273 14.22 13.25 6.11
CA THR A 273 13.82 13.80 4.81
C THR A 273 14.33 15.24 4.62
N GLU A 274 14.21 16.08 5.62
CA GLU A 274 14.68 17.48 5.58
C GLU A 274 16.22 17.58 5.50
N ALA A 275 16.96 16.70 6.19
CA ALA A 275 18.42 16.63 6.07
C ALA A 275 18.84 16.30 4.63
N GLY A 276 18.11 15.38 3.97
CA GLY A 276 18.29 15.09 2.54
C GLY A 276 18.02 16.32 1.66
N MET A 277 16.96 17.08 1.97
CA MET A 277 16.63 18.31 1.23
C MET A 277 17.70 19.41 1.38
N PHE A 278 18.33 19.56 2.55
CA PHE A 278 19.45 20.47 2.73
C PHE A 278 20.66 20.08 1.87
N ALA A 279 20.99 18.79 1.82
CA ALA A 279 22.06 18.30 0.96
C ALA A 279 21.76 18.55 -0.53
N ILE A 280 20.52 18.31 -0.98
CA ILE A 280 20.09 18.57 -2.37
C ILE A 280 20.18 20.07 -2.70
N ARG A 281 19.71 20.95 -1.82
CA ARG A 281 19.80 22.41 -2.01
C ARG A 281 21.24 22.89 -2.11
N ALA A 282 22.15 22.26 -1.37
CA ALA A 282 23.58 22.53 -1.42
C ALA A 282 24.29 21.84 -2.61
N ARG A 283 23.55 21.16 -3.52
CA ARG A 283 24.07 20.36 -4.64
C ARG A 283 25.08 19.28 -4.22
N ARG A 284 24.95 18.75 -3.00
CA ARG A 284 25.77 17.66 -2.47
C ARG A 284 25.06 16.31 -2.68
N LYS A 285 25.86 15.25 -2.89
CA LYS A 285 25.37 13.87 -3.07
C LYS A 285 25.39 13.06 -1.76
N THR A 286 26.00 13.60 -0.71
CA THR A 286 26.15 13.00 0.61
C THR A 286 25.59 13.93 1.67
N VAL A 287 24.88 13.35 2.64
CA VAL A 287 24.34 14.07 3.81
C VAL A 287 25.38 14.08 4.92
N THR A 288 25.62 15.26 5.49
CA THR A 288 26.61 15.50 6.56
C THR A 288 25.92 15.68 7.92
N GLU A 289 26.67 15.58 9.02
CA GLU A 289 26.14 15.81 10.38
C GLU A 289 25.52 17.23 10.52
N LYS A 290 26.08 18.22 9.84
CA LYS A 290 25.55 19.60 9.84
C LYS A 290 24.14 19.70 9.25
N ASP A 291 23.86 18.97 8.17
CA ASP A 291 22.53 18.98 7.54
C ASP A 291 21.48 18.40 8.49
N PHE A 292 21.84 17.39 9.28
CA PHE A 292 20.97 16.84 10.31
C PHE A 292 20.72 17.84 11.44
N LEU A 293 21.74 18.58 11.89
CA LEU A 293 21.56 19.62 12.91
C LEU A 293 20.62 20.74 12.42
N ASP A 294 20.78 21.18 11.18
CA ASP A 294 19.92 22.20 10.56
C ASP A 294 18.48 21.66 10.38
N ALA A 295 18.33 20.40 9.99
CA ALA A 295 17.03 19.73 9.89
C ALA A 295 16.34 19.58 11.25
N VAL A 296 17.06 19.18 12.30
CA VAL A 296 16.52 19.08 13.66
C VAL A 296 16.04 20.44 14.14
N ASN A 297 16.83 21.49 13.94
CA ASN A 297 16.41 22.85 14.31
C ASN A 297 15.14 23.26 13.55
N LYS A 298 15.06 23.00 12.25
CA LYS A 298 13.89 23.36 11.43
C LYS A 298 12.64 22.57 11.83
N VAL A 299 12.72 21.25 11.97
CA VAL A 299 11.57 20.39 12.23
C VAL A 299 11.15 20.48 13.69
N ILE A 300 12.08 20.23 14.64
CA ILE A 300 11.72 20.16 16.06
C ILE A 300 11.38 21.54 16.62
N LYS A 301 12.19 22.57 16.36
CA LYS A 301 11.91 23.91 16.90
C LYS A 301 10.90 24.66 16.03
N GLY A 302 10.97 24.51 14.70
CA GLY A 302 10.07 25.21 13.78
C GLY A 302 8.64 24.65 13.79
N TYR A 303 8.46 23.33 13.89
CA TYR A 303 7.13 22.72 13.93
C TYR A 303 6.57 22.51 15.34
N GLN A 304 7.29 22.93 16.39
CA GLN A 304 6.80 22.86 17.77
C GLN A 304 5.43 23.51 17.94
N LYS A 305 5.15 24.59 17.19
CA LYS A 305 3.84 25.29 17.19
C LYS A 305 2.68 24.43 16.67
N PHE A 306 2.97 23.46 15.80
CA PHE A 306 1.99 22.58 15.18
C PHE A 306 2.01 21.16 15.77
N SER A 307 2.82 20.93 16.80
CA SER A 307 2.96 19.62 17.42
C SER A 307 1.65 19.20 18.08
N ALA A 308 1.10 18.07 17.63
CA ALA A 308 -0.08 17.45 18.22
C ALA A 308 0.24 16.70 19.53
N THR A 309 1.51 16.34 19.74
CA THR A 309 1.99 15.51 20.85
C THR A 309 1.48 15.96 22.23
N PRO A 310 1.65 17.23 22.67
CA PRO A 310 1.21 17.65 24.00
C PRO A 310 -0.31 17.54 24.20
N LYS A 311 -1.11 17.65 23.14
CA LYS A 311 -2.57 17.53 23.21
C LYS A 311 -3.00 16.08 23.38
N TYR A 312 -2.32 15.15 22.71
CA TYR A 312 -2.68 13.74 22.75
C TYR A 312 -2.04 12.95 23.90
N MET A 313 -0.94 13.46 24.48
CA MET A 313 -0.30 12.86 25.65
C MET A 313 -1.20 12.81 26.89
N VAL A 314 -2.26 13.63 26.95
CA VAL A 314 -3.19 13.66 28.10
C VAL A 314 -4.12 12.44 28.11
N TYR A 315 -4.30 11.77 26.97
CA TYR A 315 -5.21 10.63 26.82
C TYR A 315 -4.51 9.27 26.91
N ASN A 316 -3.18 9.28 27.01
CA ASN A 316 -2.36 8.08 27.21
C ASN A 316 -2.17 7.82 28.70
#